data_AF-A0A960R2T3-F1
#
_entry.id   AF-A0A960R2T3-F1
#
_cell.length_a   1.000
_cell.length_b   1.000
_cell.length_c   1.000
_cell.angle_alpha   90.00
_cell.angle_beta   90.00
_cell.angle_gamma   90.00
#
_symmetry.space_group_name_H-M   'P 1'
#
loop_
_entity.id
_entity.type
_entity.pdbx_description
1 polymer ?
#
loop_
_entity_poly.entity_id
_entity_poly.type
_entity_poly.pdbx_seq_one_letter_code
_entity_poly.pdbx_strand_id
1 'polypeptide(L)'
;GGGIRLGKAPQTIRLSEIVKATEPGFEMAECFQKKGGQRCRLTPICRLRGILGEATQSFLDTLDQYTLADIVTNRAQVLAALGGETTAKEAPAA
;
A
#
# COMPACT_ATOMS: atom_id res chain seq x y z
N GLY A 1 -25.90 -14.06 -7.33
CA GLY A 1 -25.50 -12.73 -7.81
C GLY A 1 -23.99 -12.66 -7.88
N GLY A 2 -23.42 -11.96 -8.85
CA GLY A 2 -21.96 -11.82 -9.04
C GLY A 2 -21.28 -10.94 -7.98
N GLY A 3 -19.96 -10.80 -8.08
CA GLY A 3 -19.17 -9.90 -7.23
C GLY A 3 -17.70 -10.33 -7.11
N ILE A 4 -16.90 -9.51 -6.41
CA ILE A 4 -15.49 -9.80 -6.11
C ILE A 4 -15.36 -10.25 -4.64
N ARG A 5 -14.42 -11.17 -4.37
CA ARG A 5 -14.01 -11.60 -3.03
C ARG A 5 -12.49 -11.60 -2.95
N LEU A 6 -11.94 -11.56 -1.74
CA LEU A 6 -10.51 -11.70 -1.53
C LEU A 6 -10.07 -13.11 -1.97
N GLY A 7 -8.99 -13.17 -2.76
CA GLY A 7 -8.38 -14.43 -3.19
C GLY A 7 -7.47 -15.09 -2.13
N LYS A 8 -7.27 -14.42 -0.99
CA LYS A 8 -6.44 -14.86 0.15
C LYS A 8 -7.06 -14.38 1.46
N ALA A 9 -6.69 -15.01 2.56
CA ALA A 9 -7.05 -14.54 3.90
C ALA A 9 -6.46 -13.13 4.16
N PRO A 10 -7.20 -12.19 4.78
CA PRO A 10 -6.72 -10.82 4.97
C PRO A 10 -5.45 -10.72 5.83
N GLN A 11 -5.20 -11.68 6.71
CA GLN A 11 -4.00 -11.79 7.56
C GLN A 11 -2.74 -12.14 6.75
N THR A 12 -2.88 -12.59 5.50
CA THR A 12 -1.74 -12.93 4.63
C THR A 12 -1.50 -11.90 3.53
N ILE A 13 -2.25 -10.79 3.54
CA ILE A 13 -2.12 -9.70 2.57
C ILE A 13 -1.44 -8.52 3.28
N ARG A 14 -0.14 -8.32 3.02
CA ARG A 14 0.60 -7.17 3.58
C ARG A 14 0.17 -5.86 2.93
N LEU A 15 0.15 -4.78 3.71
CA LEU A 15 -0.20 -3.46 3.15
C LEU A 15 0.85 -2.97 2.14
N SER A 16 2.13 -3.31 2.36
CA SER A 16 3.20 -3.03 1.40
C SER A 16 2.95 -3.66 0.02
N GLU A 17 2.38 -4.87 -0.03
CA GLU A 17 2.03 -5.57 -1.28
C GLU A 17 0.90 -4.86 -2.02
N ILE A 18 -0.13 -4.41 -1.28
CA ILE A 18 -1.24 -3.65 -1.86
C ILE A 18 -0.71 -2.38 -2.51
N VAL A 19 0.08 -1.59 -1.76
CA VAL A 19 0.61 -0.32 -2.24
C VAL A 19 1.50 -0.50 -3.46
N LYS A 20 2.39 -1.52 -3.46
CA LYS A 20 3.25 -1.82 -4.62
C LYS A 20 2.45 -2.27 -5.85
N ALA A 21 1.33 -2.95 -5.66
CA ALA A 21 0.48 -3.42 -6.74
C ALA A 21 -0.37 -2.30 -7.36
N THR A 22 -0.79 -1.32 -6.56
CA THR A 22 -1.60 -0.20 -7.03
C THR A 22 -0.77 0.97 -7.57
N GLU A 23 0.47 1.13 -7.09
CA GLU A 23 1.37 2.22 -7.48
C GLU A 23 2.69 1.68 -8.07
N PRO A 24 2.68 1.21 -9.34
CA PRO A 24 3.85 0.63 -9.96
C PRO A 24 4.98 1.65 -10.12
N GLY A 25 6.17 1.28 -9.62
CA GLY A 25 7.40 2.06 -9.73
C GLY A 25 7.77 2.80 -8.46
N PHE A 26 6.79 3.33 -7.71
CA PHE A 26 7.00 4.10 -6.46
C PHE A 26 8.21 5.06 -6.52
N GLU A 27 8.47 5.62 -7.70
CA GLU A 27 9.65 6.42 -8.00
C GLU A 27 9.40 7.85 -7.50
N MET A 28 10.08 8.27 -6.42
CA MET A 28 9.87 9.59 -5.82
C MET A 28 10.16 10.76 -6.76
N ALA A 29 11.05 10.54 -7.74
CA ALA A 29 11.41 11.51 -8.76
C ALA A 29 11.95 10.81 -10.01
N GLU A 30 12.08 11.54 -11.11
CA GLU A 30 12.65 11.04 -12.37
C GLU A 30 14.02 10.38 -12.19
N CYS A 31 14.86 10.90 -11.29
CA CYS A 31 16.17 10.36 -10.99
C CYS A 31 16.15 9.01 -10.25
N PHE A 32 14.98 8.47 -9.90
CA PHE A 32 14.85 7.11 -9.38
C PHE A 32 14.56 6.09 -10.49
N GLN A 33 13.96 6.52 -11.60
CA GLN A 33 13.59 5.67 -12.72
C GLN A 33 14.78 4.88 -13.26
N LYS A 34 14.63 3.57 -13.39
CA LYS A 34 15.64 2.66 -13.96
C LYS A 34 15.64 2.65 -15.50
N LYS A 35 14.52 3.03 -16.12
CA LYS A 35 14.31 3.06 -17.57
C LYS A 35 14.02 4.48 -18.03
N GLY A 36 14.41 4.84 -19.26
CA GLY A 36 14.11 6.14 -19.86
C GLY A 36 15.24 7.18 -19.80
N GLY A 37 16.39 6.82 -19.21
CA GLY A 37 17.58 7.67 -19.18
C GLY A 37 17.43 8.83 -18.19
N GLN A 38 18.07 8.71 -17.03
CA GLN A 38 18.04 9.76 -16.01
C GLN A 38 18.71 11.03 -16.55
N ARG A 39 18.00 12.16 -16.59
CA ARG A 39 18.55 13.43 -17.10
C ARG A 39 19.29 14.24 -16.03
N CYS A 40 19.07 13.93 -14.76
CA CYS A 40 19.69 14.63 -13.65
C CYS A 40 21.22 14.41 -13.62
N ARG A 41 22.00 15.45 -13.94
CA ARG A 41 23.47 15.41 -13.90
C ARG A 41 24.05 15.15 -12.51
N LEU A 42 23.29 15.43 -11.46
CA LEU A 42 23.70 15.23 -10.08
C LEU A 42 23.55 13.79 -9.60
N THR A 43 22.82 12.92 -10.32
CA THR A 43 22.53 11.54 -9.91
C THR A 43 23.72 10.79 -9.29
N PRO A 44 24.95 10.83 -9.85
CA PRO A 44 26.10 10.08 -9.29
C PRO A 44 26.55 10.55 -7.90
N ILE A 45 26.24 11.79 -7.52
CA ILE A 45 26.71 12.45 -6.28
C ILE A 45 25.58 13.03 -5.43
N CYS A 46 24.32 12.85 -5.84
CA CYS A 46 23.16 13.46 -5.18
C CYS A 46 22.84 12.77 -3.86
N ARG A 47 23.26 13.37 -2.75
CA ARG A 47 22.96 12.88 -1.38
C ARG A 47 21.45 12.84 -1.10
N LEU A 48 20.68 13.79 -1.64
CA LEU A 48 19.24 13.84 -1.47
C LEU A 48 18.54 12.60 -2.06
N ARG A 49 19.01 12.09 -3.21
CA ARG A 49 18.48 10.86 -3.80
C ARG A 49 18.62 9.67 -2.85
N GLY A 50 19.76 9.57 -2.14
CA GLY A 50 19.95 8.55 -1.11
C GLY A 50 18.97 8.70 0.05
N ILE A 51 18.85 9.91 0.60
CA ILE A 51 17.94 10.22 1.73
C ILE A 51 16.49 9.91 1.36
N LEU A 52 16.04 10.32 0.17
CA LEU A 52 14.70 10.04 -0.31
C LEU A 52 14.45 8.53 -0.51
N GLY A 53 15.45 7.79 -1.00
CA GLY A 53 15.37 6.33 -1.09
C GLY A 53 15.24 5.65 0.27
N GLU A 54 15.99 6.11 1.28
CA GLU A 54 15.88 5.64 2.66
C GLU A 54 14.49 5.93 3.25
N ALA A 55 13.96 7.13 3.03
CA ALA A 55 12.62 7.50 3.48
C ALA A 55 11.53 6.64 2.82
N THR A 56 11.63 6.41 1.50
CA THR A 56 10.72 5.51 0.78
C THR A 56 10.79 4.08 1.30
N GLN A 57 11.99 3.56 1.55
CA GLN A 57 12.15 2.22 2.10
C GLN A 57 11.54 2.12 3.50
N SER A 58 11.78 3.11 4.36
CA SER A 58 11.23 3.16 5.72
C SER A 58 9.70 3.20 5.73
N PHE A 59 9.09 3.93 4.80
CA PHE A 59 7.64 3.92 4.60
C PHE A 59 7.12 2.53 4.23
N LEU A 60 7.76 1.87 3.25
CA LEU A 60 7.37 0.53 2.82
C LEU A 60 7.59 -0.52 3.91
N ASP A 61 8.69 -0.43 4.66
CA ASP A 61 9.00 -1.33 5.78
C ASP A 61 8.01 -1.19 6.93
N THR A 62 7.51 0.03 7.15
CA THR A 62 6.42 0.26 8.11
C THR A 62 5.16 -0.45 7.64
N LEU A 63 4.77 -0.27 6.37
CA LEU A 63 3.57 -0.93 5.82
C LEU A 63 3.71 -2.45 5.73
N ASP A 64 4.94 -2.97 5.61
CA ASP A 64 5.19 -4.41 5.55
C ASP A 64 4.85 -5.10 6.87
N GLN A 65 4.92 -4.38 7.99
CA GLN A 65 4.61 -4.90 9.32
C GLN A 65 3.11 -5.11 9.57
N TYR A 66 2.24 -4.60 8.69
CA TYR A 66 0.79 -4.68 8.83
C TYR A 66 0.15 -5.44 7.68
N THR A 67 -1.02 -5.99 7.96
CA THR A 67 -1.85 -6.75 7.05
C THR A 67 -3.18 -6.06 6.81
N LEU A 68 -3.92 -6.50 5.79
CA LEU A 68 -5.27 -6.02 5.55
C LEU A 68 -6.19 -6.26 6.76
N ALA A 69 -5.96 -7.34 7.52
CA ALA A 69 -6.75 -7.65 8.71
C ALA A 69 -6.65 -6.56 9.79
N ASP A 70 -5.51 -5.89 9.91
CA ASP A 70 -5.25 -4.91 10.97
C ASP A 70 -6.07 -3.62 10.77
N ILE A 71 -6.40 -3.27 9.53
CA ILE A 71 -7.07 -2.00 9.19
C ILE A 71 -8.56 -2.12 8.91
N VAL A 72 -9.12 -3.34 8.92
CA VAL A 72 -10.56 -3.58 8.71
C VAL A 72 -11.34 -3.85 10.00
N THR A 73 -10.70 -3.63 11.15
CA THR A 73 -11.26 -3.86 12.49
C THR A 73 -12.43 -2.94 12.82
N ASN A 74 -12.53 -1.79 12.15
CA ASN A 74 -13.59 -0.79 12.32
C ASN A 74 -14.68 -0.85 11.21
N ARG A 75 -14.99 -2.06 10.71
CA ARG A 75 -15.92 -2.30 9.59
C ARG A 75 -17.20 -1.46 9.63
N ALA A 76 -17.89 -1.38 10.77
CA ALA A 76 -19.14 -0.63 10.89
C ALA A 76 -18.96 0.87 10.61
N GLN A 77 -17.86 1.46 11.10
CA GLN A 77 -17.53 2.87 10.89
C GLN A 77 -17.15 3.13 9.44
N VAL A 78 -16.36 2.22 8.84
CA VAL A 78 -15.99 2.30 7.42
C VAL A 78 -17.22 2.23 6.52
N LEU A 79 -18.14 1.31 6.78
CA LEU A 79 -19.38 1.19 6.01
C LEU A 79 -20.26 2.44 6.14
N ALA A 80 -20.41 2.98 7.35
CA ALA A 80 -21.14 4.22 7.57
C ALA A 80 -20.52 5.41 6.80
N ALA A 81 -19.18 5.51 6.78
CA ALA A 81 -18.47 6.57 6.07
C ALA A 81 -18.58 6.43 4.54
N LEU A 82 -18.69 5.20 4.02
CA LEU A 82 -18.82 4.92 2.58
C LEU A 82 -20.27 4.96 2.08
N GLY A 83 -21.24 5.32 2.94
CA GLY A 83 -22.66 5.35 2.59
C GLY A 83 -23.30 3.96 2.41
N GLY A 84 -22.66 2.91 2.95
CA GLY A 84 -23.19 1.55 2.92
C GLY A 84 -24.16 1.28 4.08
N GLU A 85 -25.23 0.52 3.83
CA GLU A 85 -26.15 0.07 4.87
C GLU A 85 -25.46 -0.93 5.80
N THR A 86 -25.36 -0.63 7.10
CA THR A 86 -24.88 -1.56 8.12
C THR A 86 -25.94 -2.63 8.38
N THR A 87 -26.02 -3.65 7.53
CA THR A 87 -26.71 -4.87 7.90
C THR A 87 -25.79 -5.66 8.83
N ALA A 88 -25.97 -5.40 10.12
CA ALA A 88 -25.37 -6.17 11.20
C ALA A 88 -25.98 -7.59 11.21
N LYS A 89 -25.54 -8.45 10.31
CA LYS A 89 -25.73 -9.91 10.43
C LYS A 89 -24.69 -10.67 9.60
N GLU A 90 -23.46 -10.70 10.10
CA GLU A 90 -22.69 -11.94 10.27
C GLU A 90 -21.38 -11.65 10.99
N ALA A 91 -21.25 -12.17 12.20
CA ALA A 91 -20.00 -12.49 12.86
C ALA A 91 -20.20 -13.86 13.54
N PRO A 92 -19.17 -14.70 13.76
CA PRO A 92 -17.79 -14.62 13.29
C PRO A 92 -17.37 -15.84 12.43
N ALA A 93 -16.26 -15.76 11.72
CA ALA A 93 -15.49 -16.94 11.32
C ALA A 93 -14.12 -16.86 12.00
N ALA A 94 -13.74 -17.99 12.60
CA ALA A 94 -12.62 -18.21 13.52
C ALA A 94 -11.24 -17.75 13.01
#